data_AF-A0A968P4J7-F1
#
_entry.id   AF-A0A968P4J7-F1
#
_cell.length_a   1.000
_cell.length_b   1.000
_cell.length_c   1.000
_cell.angle_alpha   90.00
_cell.angle_beta   90.00
_cell.angle_gamma   90.00
#
_symmetry.space_group_name_H-M   'P 1'
#
loop_
_entity.id
_entity.type
_entity.pdbx_description
1 polymer ?
#
loop_
_entity_poly.entity_id
_entity_poly.type
_entity_poly.pdbx_seq_one_letter_code
_entity_poly.pdbx_strand_id
1 'polypeptide(L)'
;MRLLAILALAPVIAFARPKINPDLVVSWEQIRELPPFEAPYWAEFQRDDVQLRYIAAHHDNDLNSTTMVTIRDVMETFGPDILLFEGLQWDKGLNPKSYAKYALSSRHGDFIGGGEPAYAVSLMISEGVPFRGGEPSETDILSEIQKRGYSTHDLVGFYAVRQYPEFIRNKQIDIKNPGPTFSKFIRSVCIDFKLPPKCFSFQKLDIPTFLWNA
;
A
#
# COMPACT_ATOMS: atom_id res chain seq x y z
N MET A 1 -38.80 37.97 -3.92
CA MET A 1 -37.74 37.04 -4.32
C MET A 1 -36.92 36.70 -3.07
N ARG A 2 -37.20 35.57 -2.42
CA ARG A 2 -36.51 35.16 -1.17
C ARG A 2 -35.35 34.23 -1.55
N LEU A 3 -34.11 34.68 -1.35
CA LEU A 3 -32.93 33.82 -1.42
C LEU A 3 -32.99 32.83 -0.24
N LEU A 4 -33.19 31.54 -0.54
CA LEU A 4 -32.88 30.47 0.41
C LEU A 4 -31.36 30.26 0.37
N ALA A 5 -30.65 30.70 1.41
CA ALA A 5 -29.28 30.30 1.65
C ALA A 5 -29.32 28.87 2.24
N ILE A 6 -29.13 27.86 1.38
CA ILE A 6 -28.87 26.50 1.84
C ILE A 6 -27.44 26.48 2.36
N LEU A 7 -27.28 26.66 3.68
CA LEU A 7 -26.04 26.32 4.36
C LEU A 7 -25.89 24.80 4.29
N ALA A 8 -25.16 24.32 3.29
CA ALA A 8 -24.69 22.95 3.25
C ALA A 8 -23.62 22.79 4.36
N LEU A 9 -24.08 22.46 5.57
CA LEU A 9 -23.21 21.89 6.59
C LEU A 9 -22.79 20.51 6.07
N ALA A 10 -21.68 20.45 5.34
CA ALA A 10 -21.04 19.18 5.06
C ALA A 10 -20.69 18.55 6.40
N PRO A 11 -21.25 17.38 6.77
CA PRO A 11 -20.86 16.71 7.98
C PRO A 11 -19.37 16.40 7.86
N VAL A 12 -18.57 16.95 8.78
CA VAL A 12 -17.20 16.47 8.98
C VAL A 12 -17.36 15.07 9.55
N ILE A 13 -17.42 14.07 8.67
CA ILE A 13 -17.38 12.67 9.06
C ILE A 13 -15.98 12.43 9.62
N ALA A 14 -15.86 12.53 10.95
CA ALA A 14 -14.68 12.11 11.66
C ALA A 14 -14.60 10.58 11.51
N PHE A 15 -13.76 10.12 10.59
CA PHE A 15 -13.49 8.70 10.44
C PHE A 15 -12.84 8.19 11.72
N ALA A 16 -13.53 7.29 12.42
CA ALA A 16 -12.95 6.57 13.53
C ALA A 16 -11.70 5.82 13.03
N ARG A 17 -10.63 5.82 13.83
CA ARG A 17 -9.47 4.98 13.53
C ARG A 17 -9.92 3.53 13.50
N PRO A 18 -9.58 2.75 12.45
CA PRO A 18 -9.92 1.33 12.43
C PRO A 18 -9.30 0.66 13.66
N LYS A 19 -10.12 -0.12 14.39
CA LYS A 19 -9.64 -0.97 15.47
C LYS A 19 -9.18 -2.29 14.87
N ILE A 20 -7.88 -2.52 14.88
CA ILE A 20 -7.31 -3.81 14.50
C ILE A 20 -7.62 -4.81 15.60
N ASN A 21 -8.23 -5.94 15.24
CA ASN A 21 -8.33 -7.07 16.15
C ASN A 21 -7.07 -7.92 16.01
N PRO A 22 -6.15 -7.91 16.99
CA PRO A 22 -4.89 -8.65 16.89
C PRO A 22 -5.10 -10.16 16.77
N ASP A 23 -6.24 -10.68 17.25
CA ASP A 23 -6.56 -12.11 17.18
C ASP A 23 -6.85 -12.59 15.75
N LEU A 24 -7.12 -11.67 14.83
CA LEU A 24 -7.28 -11.96 13.40
C LEU A 24 -5.94 -11.94 12.64
N VAL A 25 -4.85 -11.48 13.30
CA VAL A 25 -3.52 -11.46 12.70
C VAL A 25 -2.85 -12.80 12.99
N VAL A 26 -2.74 -13.62 11.96
CA VAL A 26 -2.12 -14.95 12.01
C VAL A 26 -0.80 -14.93 11.24
N SER A 27 0.15 -15.74 11.69
CA SER A 27 1.43 -15.94 11.00
C SER A 27 1.23 -16.58 9.62
N TRP A 28 2.20 -16.35 8.73
CA TRP A 28 2.20 -16.97 7.41
C TRP A 28 2.16 -18.51 7.52
N GLU A 29 2.89 -19.07 8.48
CA GLU A 29 2.92 -20.50 8.77
C GLU A 29 1.52 -21.04 9.13
N GLN A 30 0.71 -20.26 9.85
CA GLN A 30 -0.64 -20.67 10.25
C GLN A 30 -1.61 -20.70 9.06
N ILE A 31 -1.40 -19.89 8.03
CA ILE A 31 -2.31 -19.80 6.88
C ILE A 31 -1.81 -20.56 5.65
N ARG A 32 -0.55 -20.97 5.62
CA ARG A 32 0.04 -21.72 4.49
C ARG A 32 -0.66 -23.06 4.22
N GLU A 33 -1.28 -23.63 5.25
CA GLU A 33 -2.03 -24.90 5.18
C GLU A 33 -3.53 -24.70 4.85
N LEU A 34 -4.01 -23.46 4.79
CA LEU A 34 -5.37 -23.20 4.29
C LEU A 34 -5.41 -23.46 2.79
N PRO A 35 -6.56 -23.90 2.23
CA PRO A 35 -6.69 -24.19 0.80
C PRO A 35 -6.12 -23.02 -0.01
N PRO A 36 -5.27 -23.29 -1.03
CA PRO A 36 -4.74 -22.20 -1.83
C PRO A 36 -5.90 -21.59 -2.60
N PHE A 37 -6.21 -20.34 -2.27
CA PHE A 37 -6.89 -19.49 -3.22
C PHE A 37 -5.84 -19.06 -4.24
N GLU A 38 -5.89 -19.64 -5.44
CA GLU A 38 -5.00 -19.24 -6.53
C GLU A 38 -5.39 -17.84 -7.00
N ALA A 39 -4.45 -16.89 -6.85
CA ALA A 39 -4.66 -15.53 -7.33
C ALA A 39 -4.64 -15.49 -8.87
N PRO A 40 -5.38 -14.56 -9.50
CA PRO A 40 -6.27 -13.61 -8.86
C PRO A 40 -7.62 -14.23 -8.45
N TYR A 41 -8.12 -13.84 -7.27
CA TYR A 41 -9.46 -14.18 -6.81
C TYR A 41 -10.06 -13.01 -6.03
N TRP A 42 -11.36 -13.05 -5.80
CA TRP A 42 -12.00 -12.14 -4.86
C TRP A 42 -12.81 -12.91 -3.82
N ALA A 43 -12.91 -12.33 -2.63
CA ALA A 43 -13.70 -12.84 -1.52
C ALA A 43 -14.72 -11.78 -1.11
N GLU A 44 -15.95 -12.20 -0.82
CA GLU A 44 -17.03 -11.32 -0.38
C GLU A 44 -17.33 -11.52 1.10
N PHE A 45 -17.49 -10.41 1.80
CA PHE A 45 -17.85 -10.36 3.20
C PHE A 45 -19.05 -9.42 3.33
N GLN A 46 -20.03 -9.82 4.12
CA GLN A 46 -21.21 -9.00 4.39
C GLN A 46 -21.45 -8.87 5.89
N ARG A 47 -21.80 -7.65 6.32
CA ARG A 47 -22.36 -7.38 7.63
C ARG A 47 -23.46 -6.36 7.48
N ASP A 48 -24.68 -6.76 7.82
CA ASP A 48 -25.89 -5.95 7.66
C ASP A 48 -26.04 -5.46 6.20
N ASP A 49 -26.09 -4.16 5.99
CA ASP A 49 -26.18 -3.48 4.70
C ASP A 49 -24.81 -3.16 4.07
N VAL A 50 -23.71 -3.51 4.73
CA VAL A 50 -22.35 -3.27 4.24
C VAL A 50 -21.77 -4.52 3.62
N GLN A 51 -21.36 -4.41 2.36
CA GLN A 51 -20.63 -5.44 1.64
C GLN A 51 -19.18 -5.01 1.40
N LEU A 52 -18.26 -5.97 1.47
CA LEU A 52 -16.85 -5.80 1.17
C LEU A 52 -16.42 -6.90 0.21
N ARG A 53 -15.90 -6.51 -0.97
CA ARG A 53 -15.13 -7.42 -1.82
C ARG A 53 -13.64 -7.13 -1.68
N TYR A 54 -12.91 -8.15 -1.24
CA TYR A 54 -11.45 -8.14 -1.21
C TYR A 54 -10.94 -8.81 -2.48
N ILE A 55 -10.00 -8.17 -3.19
CA ILE A 55 -9.35 -8.73 -4.37
C ILE A 55 -7.93 -9.11 -3.97
N ALA A 56 -7.61 -10.39 -4.08
CA ALA A 56 -6.24 -10.88 -3.99
C ALA A 56 -5.71 -11.06 -5.42
N ALA A 57 -4.58 -10.43 -5.72
CA ALA A 57 -4.01 -10.41 -7.07
C ALA A 57 -2.50 -10.66 -7.05
N HIS A 58 -1.98 -11.12 -8.19
CA HIS A 58 -0.54 -11.08 -8.45
C HIS A 58 -0.16 -9.71 -8.97
N HIS A 59 1.00 -9.19 -8.54
CA HIS A 59 1.57 -7.96 -9.08
C HIS A 59 1.83 -8.10 -10.59
N ASP A 60 1.13 -7.28 -11.36
CA ASP A 60 1.13 -7.23 -12.80
C ASP A 60 0.90 -5.77 -13.25
N ASN A 61 1.29 -5.47 -14.49
CA ASN A 61 1.08 -4.18 -15.12
C ASN A 61 0.46 -4.32 -16.53
N ASP A 62 0.19 -5.54 -17.01
CA ASP A 62 -0.50 -5.78 -18.27
C ASP A 62 -2.02 -5.76 -18.06
N LEU A 63 -2.72 -4.87 -18.77
CA LEU A 63 -4.19 -4.71 -18.73
C LEU A 63 -4.95 -5.95 -19.22
N ASN A 64 -4.29 -6.84 -19.94
CA ASN A 64 -4.85 -8.11 -20.41
C ASN A 64 -4.53 -9.29 -19.48
N SER A 65 -3.75 -9.07 -18.41
CA SER A 65 -3.49 -10.10 -17.40
C SER A 65 -4.78 -10.53 -16.70
N THR A 66 -4.77 -11.75 -16.16
CA THR A 66 -5.88 -12.26 -15.34
C THR A 66 -6.16 -11.35 -14.14
N THR A 67 -5.11 -10.75 -13.56
CA THR A 67 -5.23 -9.77 -12.45
C THR A 67 -6.06 -8.56 -12.87
N MET A 68 -5.69 -7.89 -13.97
CA MET A 68 -6.36 -6.67 -14.40
C MET A 68 -7.78 -6.95 -14.89
N VAL A 69 -8.00 -8.10 -15.55
CA VAL A 69 -9.35 -8.58 -15.90
C VAL A 69 -10.20 -8.75 -14.64
N THR A 70 -9.69 -9.45 -13.62
CA THR A 70 -10.42 -9.67 -12.36
C THR A 70 -10.76 -8.35 -11.66
N ILE A 71 -9.82 -7.40 -11.63
CA ILE A 71 -10.06 -6.07 -11.05
C ILE A 71 -11.20 -5.38 -11.79
N ARG A 72 -11.15 -5.31 -13.12
CA ARG A 72 -12.20 -4.69 -13.93
C ARG A 72 -13.55 -5.35 -13.69
N ASP A 73 -13.60 -6.68 -13.75
CA ASP A 73 -14.83 -7.45 -13.58
C ASP A 73 -15.45 -7.23 -12.19
N VAL A 74 -14.64 -7.18 -11.13
CA VAL A 74 -15.13 -6.88 -9.78
C VAL A 74 -15.65 -5.45 -9.69
N MET A 75 -14.93 -4.46 -10.24
CA MET A 75 -15.37 -3.06 -10.19
C MET A 75 -16.69 -2.86 -10.95
N GLU A 76 -16.84 -3.46 -12.13
CA GLU A 76 -18.03 -3.35 -12.98
C GLU A 76 -19.25 -4.09 -12.40
N THR A 77 -19.04 -5.27 -11.82
CA THR A 77 -20.15 -6.10 -11.30
C THR A 77 -20.53 -5.79 -9.86
N PHE A 78 -19.59 -5.37 -9.03
CA PHE A 78 -19.86 -5.02 -7.63
C PHE A 78 -20.41 -3.60 -7.51
N GLY A 79 -19.89 -2.66 -8.32
CA GLY A 79 -20.26 -1.25 -8.24
C GLY A 79 -20.00 -0.66 -6.84
N PRO A 80 -18.74 -0.65 -6.35
CA PRO A 80 -18.45 -0.23 -4.98
C PRO A 80 -18.79 1.25 -4.74
N ASP A 81 -19.33 1.56 -3.56
CA ASP A 81 -19.51 2.95 -3.11
C ASP A 81 -18.18 3.65 -2.77
N ILE A 82 -17.14 2.87 -2.48
CA ILE A 82 -15.79 3.35 -2.19
C ILE A 82 -14.73 2.29 -2.51
N LEU A 83 -13.60 2.72 -3.05
CA LEU A 83 -12.42 1.87 -3.25
C LEU A 83 -11.38 2.11 -2.13
N LEU A 84 -10.92 1.01 -1.51
CA LEU A 84 -9.74 0.98 -0.64
C LEU A 84 -8.62 0.22 -1.35
N PHE A 85 -7.39 0.74 -1.36
CA PHE A 85 -6.29 0.15 -2.12
C PHE A 85 -4.94 0.17 -1.38
N GLU A 86 -4.07 -0.78 -1.72
CA GLU A 86 -2.69 -0.90 -1.22
C GLU A 86 -1.75 0.12 -1.90
N GLY A 87 -0.66 0.49 -1.24
CA GLY A 87 0.36 1.38 -1.77
C GLY A 87 0.12 2.86 -1.46
N LEU A 88 -0.88 3.16 -0.62
CA LEU A 88 -1.09 4.51 -0.09
C LEU A 88 -1.64 4.47 1.34
N GLN A 89 -1.15 5.37 2.19
CA GLN A 89 -1.59 5.48 3.57
C GLN A 89 -3.05 5.97 3.64
N TRP A 90 -3.79 5.45 4.63
CA TRP A 90 -5.17 5.82 4.91
C TRP A 90 -5.30 7.30 5.29
N ASP A 91 -4.27 7.90 5.86
CA ASP A 91 -4.30 9.29 6.34
C ASP A 91 -4.19 10.36 5.21
N LYS A 92 -4.02 9.96 3.95
CA LYS A 92 -3.98 10.88 2.80
C LYS A 92 -5.33 11.45 2.37
N GLY A 93 -6.40 11.03 3.05
CA GLY A 93 -7.77 11.49 2.79
C GLY A 93 -8.43 10.82 1.58
N LEU A 94 -9.68 11.21 1.30
CA LEU A 94 -10.42 10.75 0.12
C LEU A 94 -9.91 11.46 -1.14
N ASN A 95 -9.84 10.71 -2.24
CA ASN A 95 -9.45 11.19 -3.56
C ASN A 95 -8.13 11.99 -3.58
N PRO A 96 -7.02 11.44 -3.05
CA PRO A 96 -5.75 12.14 -2.97
C PRO A 96 -5.27 12.59 -4.35
N LYS A 97 -5.26 13.91 -4.59
CA LYS A 97 -5.04 14.51 -5.92
C LYS A 97 -3.74 14.06 -6.60
N SER A 98 -2.66 13.92 -5.83
CA SER A 98 -1.37 13.45 -6.34
C SER A 98 -1.48 12.03 -6.89
N TYR A 99 -2.17 11.14 -6.17
CA TYR A 99 -2.38 9.77 -6.57
C TYR A 99 -3.37 9.66 -7.73
N ALA A 100 -4.46 10.43 -7.71
CA ALA A 100 -5.41 10.51 -8.82
C ALA A 100 -4.71 10.87 -10.14
N LYS A 101 -3.85 11.90 -10.09
CA LYS A 101 -3.05 12.33 -11.23
C LYS A 101 -2.08 11.23 -11.67
N TYR A 102 -1.40 10.60 -10.73
CA TYR A 102 -0.49 9.49 -11.00
C TYR A 102 -1.21 8.34 -11.73
N ALA A 103 -2.32 7.86 -11.16
CA ALA A 103 -3.13 6.77 -11.72
C ALA A 103 -3.54 7.06 -13.17
N LEU A 104 -4.12 8.24 -13.43
CA LEU A 104 -4.54 8.63 -14.79
C LEU A 104 -3.36 8.76 -15.77
N SER A 105 -2.19 9.20 -15.29
CA SER A 105 -1.00 9.37 -16.13
C SER A 105 -0.18 8.10 -16.33
N SER A 106 -0.46 7.05 -15.56
CA SER A 106 0.36 5.82 -15.53
C SER A 106 0.06 4.85 -16.67
N ARG A 107 -1.02 5.09 -17.44
CA ARG A 107 -1.43 4.23 -18.55
C ARG A 107 -0.64 4.53 -19.83
N HIS A 108 -0.06 3.49 -20.41
CA HIS A 108 0.69 3.52 -21.66
C HIS A 108 0.27 2.34 -22.55
N GLY A 109 -0.78 2.54 -23.35
CA GLY A 109 -1.39 1.46 -24.12
C GLY A 109 -2.04 0.42 -23.21
N ASP A 110 -1.56 -0.82 -23.31
CA ASP A 110 -1.99 -1.97 -22.50
C ASP A 110 -1.16 -2.15 -21.21
N PHE A 111 -0.27 -1.19 -20.92
CA PHE A 111 0.55 -1.21 -19.71
C PHE A 111 0.10 -0.13 -18.71
N ILE A 112 0.12 -0.44 -17.42
CA ILE A 112 -0.13 0.51 -16.33
C ILE A 112 1.04 0.58 -15.35
N GLY A 113 1.78 1.69 -15.36
CA GLY A 113 3.02 1.82 -14.58
C GLY A 113 2.84 1.87 -13.06
N GLY A 114 1.60 1.99 -12.57
CA GLY A 114 1.28 1.92 -11.15
C GLY A 114 0.57 0.65 -10.72
N GLY A 115 0.58 -0.38 -11.56
CA GLY A 115 0.00 -1.68 -11.28
C GLY A 115 -1.50 -1.64 -10.99
N GLU A 116 -1.92 -2.62 -10.20
CA GLU A 116 -3.32 -2.84 -9.83
C GLU A 116 -3.96 -1.63 -9.18
N PRO A 117 -3.31 -0.97 -8.19
CA PRO A 117 -3.98 0.08 -7.46
C PRO A 117 -4.20 1.32 -8.33
N ALA A 118 -3.24 1.65 -9.21
CA ALA A 118 -3.42 2.71 -10.19
C ALA A 118 -4.52 2.38 -11.21
N TYR A 119 -4.61 1.12 -11.64
CA TYR A 119 -5.67 0.69 -12.56
C TYR A 119 -7.05 0.80 -11.91
N ALA A 120 -7.23 0.23 -10.72
CA ALA A 120 -8.47 0.29 -9.96
C ALA A 120 -8.90 1.75 -9.72
N VAL A 121 -7.98 2.62 -9.30
CA VAL A 121 -8.27 4.05 -9.12
C VAL A 121 -8.67 4.71 -10.44
N SER A 122 -8.04 4.37 -11.56
CA SER A 122 -8.40 4.95 -12.86
C SER A 122 -9.83 4.60 -13.28
N LEU A 123 -10.30 3.39 -12.98
CA LEU A 123 -11.68 2.96 -13.21
C LEU A 123 -12.65 3.72 -12.30
N MET A 124 -12.33 3.88 -11.01
CA MET A 124 -13.21 4.60 -10.08
C MET A 124 -13.35 6.08 -10.40
N ILE A 125 -12.28 6.71 -10.93
CA ILE A 125 -12.33 8.10 -11.37
C ILE A 125 -13.34 8.31 -12.50
N SER A 126 -13.42 7.39 -13.48
CA SER A 126 -14.38 7.53 -14.58
C SER A 126 -15.83 7.40 -14.12
N GLU A 127 -16.07 6.60 -13.07
CA GLU A 127 -17.39 6.37 -12.49
C GLU A 127 -17.77 7.39 -11.39
N GLY A 128 -16.86 8.29 -11.02
CA GLY A 128 -17.09 9.24 -9.93
C GLY A 128 -17.11 8.60 -8.54
N VAL A 129 -16.59 7.38 -8.40
CA VAL A 129 -16.53 6.65 -7.13
C VAL A 129 -15.34 7.14 -6.30
N PRO A 130 -15.53 7.47 -5.00
CA PRO A 130 -14.43 7.89 -4.14
C PRO A 130 -13.46 6.75 -3.85
N PHE A 131 -12.19 7.09 -3.61
CA PHE A 131 -11.13 6.14 -3.28
C PHE A 131 -10.22 6.65 -2.17
N ARG A 132 -9.56 5.71 -1.47
CA ARG A 132 -8.65 5.99 -0.35
C ARG A 132 -7.58 4.90 -0.21
N GLY A 133 -6.39 5.30 0.23
CA GLY A 133 -5.38 4.34 0.67
C GLY A 133 -5.86 3.49 1.85
N GLY A 134 -5.45 2.22 1.88
CA GLY A 134 -5.78 1.28 2.95
C GLY A 134 -4.65 1.05 3.96
N GLU A 135 -3.43 1.53 3.67
CA GLU A 135 -2.26 1.22 4.51
C GLU A 135 -2.19 2.07 5.77
N PRO A 136 -1.64 1.56 6.89
CA PRO A 136 -1.36 2.37 8.08
C PRO A 136 -0.42 3.55 7.78
N SER A 137 -0.53 4.64 8.54
CA SER A 137 0.44 5.75 8.43
C SER A 137 1.79 5.37 9.02
N GLU A 138 2.88 6.06 8.63
CA GLU A 138 4.18 5.84 9.28
C GLU A 138 4.12 6.10 10.79
N THR A 139 3.28 7.04 11.21
CA THR A 139 3.10 7.38 12.63
C THR A 139 2.40 6.24 13.38
N ASP A 140 1.41 5.59 12.76
CA ASP A 140 0.73 4.43 13.35
C ASP A 140 1.69 3.25 13.49
N ILE A 141 2.47 2.95 12.44
CA ILE A 141 3.51 1.91 12.45
C ILE A 141 4.52 2.19 13.56
N LEU A 142 5.07 3.41 13.60
CA LEU A 142 6.07 3.80 14.59
C LEU A 142 5.51 3.68 16.02
N SER A 143 4.29 4.17 16.26
CA SER A 143 3.67 4.10 17.58
C SER A 143 3.51 2.66 18.04
N GLU A 144 3.10 1.74 17.15
CA GLU A 144 2.89 0.34 17.50
C GLU A 144 4.21 -0.40 17.78
N ILE A 145 5.23 -0.13 16.98
CA ILE A 145 6.57 -0.71 17.17
C ILE A 145 7.22 -0.21 18.47
N GLN A 146 7.05 1.07 18.81
CA GLN A 146 7.55 1.65 20.07
C GLN A 146 6.90 1.06 21.32
N LYS A 147 5.60 0.73 21.29
CA LYS A 147 4.92 0.04 22.40
C LYS A 147 5.55 -1.31 22.72
N ARG A 148 6.19 -1.94 21.73
CA ARG A 148 6.86 -3.24 21.85
C ARG A 148 8.33 -3.11 22.27
N GLY A 149 8.80 -1.89 22.56
CA GLY A 149 10.17 -1.62 23.04
C GLY A 149 11.21 -1.41 21.95
N TYR A 150 10.81 -1.40 20.67
CA TYR A 150 11.72 -1.12 19.57
C TYR A 150 11.91 0.39 19.38
N SER A 151 13.12 0.78 19.01
CA SER A 151 13.47 2.16 18.69
C SER A 151 13.12 2.52 17.25
N THR A 152 13.06 3.81 16.95
CA THR A 152 12.92 4.29 15.56
C THR A 152 14.08 3.82 14.67
N HIS A 153 15.29 3.64 15.23
CA HIS A 153 16.44 3.13 14.48
C HIS A 153 16.28 1.66 14.09
N ASP A 154 15.63 0.85 14.93
CA ASP A 154 15.32 -0.55 14.60
C ASP A 154 14.40 -0.63 13.38
N LEU A 155 13.43 0.28 13.29
CA LEU A 155 12.53 0.36 12.14
C LEU A 155 13.29 0.76 10.86
N VAL A 156 14.19 1.75 10.92
CA VAL A 156 15.05 2.08 9.77
C VAL A 156 15.91 0.88 9.38
N GLY A 157 16.50 0.18 10.35
CA GLY A 157 17.25 -1.05 10.12
C GLY A 157 16.43 -2.15 9.46
N PHE A 158 15.17 -2.34 9.89
CA PHE A 158 14.23 -3.26 9.27
C PHE A 158 13.99 -2.91 7.79
N TYR A 159 13.65 -1.66 7.47
CA TYR A 159 13.45 -1.24 6.08
C TYR A 159 14.72 -1.37 5.24
N ALA A 160 15.89 -1.08 5.83
CA ALA A 160 17.19 -1.27 5.19
C ALA A 160 17.40 -2.74 4.78
N VAL A 161 17.26 -3.67 5.73
CA VAL A 161 17.46 -5.10 5.50
C VAL A 161 16.40 -5.68 4.59
N ARG A 162 15.16 -5.18 4.64
CA ARG A 162 14.06 -5.59 3.75
C ARG A 162 14.31 -5.17 2.29
N GLN A 163 14.70 -3.92 2.06
CA GLN A 163 14.79 -3.35 0.71
C GLN A 163 16.09 -3.73 -0.01
N TYR A 164 17.16 -3.94 0.73
CA TYR A 164 18.48 -4.16 0.14
C TYR A 164 18.56 -5.42 -0.75
N PRO A 165 18.06 -6.60 -0.34
CA PRO A 165 17.99 -7.78 -1.22
C PRO A 165 17.16 -7.54 -2.48
N GLU A 166 16.05 -6.80 -2.35
CA GLU A 166 15.19 -6.46 -3.48
C GLU A 166 15.93 -5.63 -4.54
N PHE A 167 16.70 -4.64 -4.11
CA PHE A 167 17.52 -3.85 -5.01
C PHE A 167 18.62 -4.69 -5.70
N ILE A 168 19.16 -5.70 -5.04
CA ILE A 168 20.12 -6.63 -5.66
C ILE A 168 19.44 -7.51 -6.71
N ARG A 169 18.30 -8.14 -6.37
CA ARG A 169 17.54 -8.98 -7.30
C ARG A 169 17.14 -8.22 -8.56
N ASN A 170 16.75 -6.97 -8.38
CA ASN A 170 16.37 -6.06 -9.47
C ASN A 170 17.57 -5.38 -10.15
N LYS A 171 18.81 -5.75 -9.79
CA LYS A 171 20.07 -5.20 -10.35
C LYS A 171 20.18 -3.68 -10.25
N GLN A 172 19.54 -3.08 -9.25
CA GLN A 172 19.54 -1.64 -9.00
C GLN A 172 20.78 -1.19 -8.21
N ILE A 173 21.40 -2.12 -7.47
CA ILE A 173 22.61 -1.90 -6.68
C ILE A 173 23.57 -3.08 -6.77
N ASP A 174 24.83 -2.86 -6.40
CA ASP A 174 25.82 -3.92 -6.20
C ASP A 174 25.90 -4.30 -4.70
N ILE A 175 26.02 -5.60 -4.41
CA ILE A 175 26.08 -6.14 -3.04
C ILE A 175 27.30 -5.66 -2.23
N LYS A 176 28.42 -5.33 -2.89
CA LYS A 176 29.61 -4.79 -2.23
C LYS A 176 29.60 -3.27 -2.20
N ASN A 177 28.88 -2.65 -3.13
CA ASN A 177 28.78 -1.20 -3.25
C ASN A 177 27.34 -0.76 -3.57
N PRO A 178 26.49 -0.59 -2.54
CA PRO A 178 25.08 -0.26 -2.73
C PRO A 178 24.83 1.15 -3.27
N GLY A 179 25.85 2.01 -3.21
CA GLY A 179 25.90 3.27 -3.92
C GLY A 179 24.83 4.32 -3.54
N PRO A 180 24.56 5.26 -4.46
CA PRO A 180 23.64 6.39 -4.21
C PRO A 180 22.18 5.98 -4.12
N THR A 181 21.78 4.94 -4.85
CA THR A 181 20.39 4.44 -4.90
C THR A 181 19.92 4.03 -3.51
N PHE A 182 20.68 3.16 -2.85
CA PHE A 182 20.36 2.71 -1.50
C PHE A 182 20.49 3.86 -0.47
N SER A 183 21.50 4.71 -0.61
CA SER A 183 21.69 5.88 0.26
C SER A 183 20.50 6.84 0.18
N LYS A 184 19.94 7.06 -1.02
CA LYS A 184 18.76 7.89 -1.24
C LYS A 184 17.51 7.26 -0.60
N PHE A 185 17.34 5.95 -0.75
CA PHE A 185 16.25 5.21 -0.10
C PHE A 185 16.31 5.36 1.42
N ILE A 186 17.44 5.03 2.05
CA ILE A 186 17.63 5.16 3.50
C ILE A 186 17.40 6.58 3.98
N ARG A 187 17.87 7.57 3.24
CA ARG A 187 17.62 8.98 3.55
C ARG A 187 16.12 9.30 3.58
N SER A 188 15.34 8.77 2.63
CA SER A 188 13.88 8.93 2.62
C SER A 188 13.28 8.32 3.88
N VAL A 189 13.62 7.06 4.16
CA VAL A 189 13.14 6.33 5.35
C VAL A 189 13.47 7.07 6.65
N CYS A 190 14.69 7.62 6.80
CA CYS A 190 15.05 8.45 7.95
C CYS A 190 14.11 9.67 8.08
N ILE A 191 13.83 10.36 6.98
CA ILE A 191 12.97 11.55 6.97
C ILE A 191 11.53 11.19 7.34
N ASP A 192 11.01 10.09 6.77
CA ASP A 192 9.65 9.60 7.01
C ASP A 192 9.45 9.27 8.50
N PHE A 193 10.49 8.75 9.16
CA PHE A 193 10.52 8.49 10.60
C PHE A 193 11.06 9.63 11.47
N LYS A 194 11.15 10.85 10.93
CA LYS A 194 11.58 12.08 11.65
C LYS A 194 12.97 11.98 12.29
N LEU A 195 13.87 11.23 11.68
CA LEU A 195 15.28 11.14 12.06
C LEU A 195 16.15 12.05 11.17
N PRO A 196 17.40 12.38 11.60
CA PRO A 196 18.34 13.10 10.75
C PRO A 196 18.57 12.36 9.41
N PRO A 197 18.77 13.05 8.27
CA PRO A 197 18.94 12.42 6.95
C PRO A 197 20.10 11.41 6.83
N LYS A 198 21.02 11.39 7.79
CA LYS A 198 22.14 10.45 7.91
C LYS A 198 21.99 9.59 9.18
N CYS A 199 20.77 9.09 9.45
CA CYS A 199 20.48 8.32 10.66
C CYS A 199 21.00 6.88 10.62
N PHE A 200 21.48 6.42 9.47
CA PHE A 200 21.87 5.03 9.24
C PHE A 200 23.11 4.97 8.33
N SER A 201 24.05 4.07 8.67
CA SER A 201 25.26 3.80 7.87
C SER A 201 25.42 2.30 7.70
N PHE A 202 25.62 1.85 6.46
CA PHE A 202 25.73 0.44 6.10
C PHE A 202 27.12 -0.17 6.41
N GLN A 203 28.07 0.62 6.92
CA GLN A 203 29.49 0.24 7.07
C GLN A 203 29.79 -0.92 8.05
N LYS A 204 28.78 -1.57 8.66
CA LYS A 204 28.96 -2.60 9.70
C LYS A 204 27.94 -3.73 9.68
N LEU A 205 27.34 -4.03 8.53
CA LEU A 205 26.48 -5.20 8.42
C LEU A 205 27.31 -6.35 7.83
N ASP A 206 27.93 -7.15 8.70
CA ASP A 206 28.39 -8.50 8.35
C ASP A 206 27.14 -9.37 8.13
N ILE A 207 26.45 -9.16 7.01
CA ILE A 207 25.25 -9.93 6.67
C ILE A 207 25.73 -11.29 6.16
N PRO A 208 25.44 -12.39 6.87
CA PRO A 208 25.82 -13.70 6.41
C PRO A 208 25.25 -13.96 5.03
N THR A 209 26.04 -14.61 4.16
CA THR A 209 25.69 -14.79 2.76
C THR A 209 24.42 -15.60 2.50
N PHE A 210 23.90 -16.31 3.51
CA PHE A 210 22.68 -17.11 3.39
C PHE A 210 21.40 -16.28 3.21
N LEU A 211 21.41 -14.99 3.59
CA LEU A 211 20.25 -14.10 3.41
C LEU A 211 20.04 -13.63 1.96
N TRP A 212 20.96 -13.97 1.03
CA TRP A 212 20.91 -13.53 -0.37
C TRP A 212 20.31 -14.55 -1.34
N ASN A 213 20.10 -15.80 -0.91
CA ASN A 213 19.64 -16.90 -1.77
C ASN A 213 18.17 -17.30 -1.51
N ALA A 214 17.41 -16.47 -0.81
CA ALA A 214 15.98 -16.67 -0.51
C ALA A 214 15.08 -15.78 -1.37
#